data_AF-A0A528G868-F1
#
_entry.id   AF-A0A528G868-F1
#
_cell.length_a   1.000
_cell.length_b   1.000
_cell.length_c   1.000
_cell.angle_alpha   90.00
_cell.angle_beta   90.00
_cell.angle_gamma   90.00
#
_symmetry.space_group_name_H-M   'P 1'
#
loop_
_entity.id
_entity.type
_entity.pdbx_description
1 polymer ?
#
loop_
_entity_poly.entity_id
_entity_poly.type
_entity_poly.pdbx_seq_one_letter_code
_entity_poly.pdbx_strand_id
1 'polypeptide(L)' 'MTGYFSSPFPRRTSVGVDVGGVMVGGGAPVVVQSMTNTDTADVDQTVAQIAALHRTGSEIVRI' A
#
# COMPACT_ATOMS: atom_id res chain seq x y z
N MET A 1 20.03 3.78 26.88
CA MET A 1 18.81 2.99 27.18
C MET A 1 17.98 2.89 25.92
N THR A 2 18.28 1.95 25.03
CA THR A 2 17.52 1.71 23.80
C THR A 2 16.35 0.79 24.14
N GLY A 3 15.23 1.39 24.51
CA GLY A 3 13.98 0.66 24.74
C GLY A 3 13.35 0.30 23.40
N TYR A 4 13.26 -0.99 23.09
CA TYR A 4 12.36 -1.47 22.04
C TYR A 4 10.93 -1.34 22.54
N PHE A 5 10.06 -0.74 21.74
CA PHE A 5 8.64 -0.64 22.06
C PHE A 5 7.98 -2.01 21.87
N SER A 6 7.20 -2.44 22.87
CA SER A 6 6.48 -3.73 22.85
C SER A 6 5.24 -3.72 21.96
N SER A 7 4.83 -2.56 21.46
CA SER A 7 3.66 -2.40 20.59
C SER A 7 3.80 -1.18 19.66
N PRO A 8 3.06 -1.14 18.53
CA PRO A 8 3.01 0.02 17.67
C PRO A 8 2.44 1.25 18.40
N PHE A 9 2.92 2.43 18.01
CA PHE A 9 2.31 3.68 18.48
C PHE A 9 0.90 3.85 17.90
N PRO A 10 0.01 4.58 18.62
CA PRO A 10 -1.28 4.98 18.07
C PRO A 10 -1.10 5.72 16.74
N ARG A 11 -1.94 5.38 15.75
CA ARG A 11 -1.97 6.11 14.48
C ARG A 11 -2.53 7.52 14.70
N ARG A 12 -1.99 8.49 13.96
CA ARG A 12 -2.50 9.87 13.94
C ARG A 12 -3.95 9.89 13.42
N THR A 13 -4.82 10.66 14.09
CA THR A 13 -6.15 10.98 13.57
C THR A 13 -6.05 11.72 12.24
N SER A 14 -6.69 11.18 11.20
CA SER A 14 -6.74 11.75 9.86
C SER A 14 -8.13 11.62 9.26
N VAL A 15 -8.40 12.43 8.24
CA VAL A 15 -9.55 12.19 7.35
C VAL A 15 -9.33 10.86 6.61
N GLY A 16 -10.40 10.09 6.41
CA GLY A 16 -10.41 8.91 5.56
C GLY A 16 -10.61 9.30 4.11
N VAL A 17 -9.83 8.70 3.20
CA VAL A 17 -9.91 8.95 1.76
C VAL A 17 -10.10 7.62 1.05
N ASP A 18 -11.11 7.55 0.19
CA ASP A 18 -11.34 6.40 -0.68
C ASP A 18 -10.42 6.47 -1.91
N VAL A 19 -9.60 5.43 -2.08
CA VAL A 19 -8.73 5.23 -3.24
C VAL A 19 -9.22 3.99 -3.99
N GLY A 20 -10.17 4.18 -4.91
CA GLY A 20 -10.66 3.10 -5.77
C GLY A 20 -11.31 1.94 -5.03
N GLY A 21 -11.99 2.19 -3.90
CA GLY A 21 -12.60 1.20 -3.03
C GLY A 21 -11.76 0.85 -1.79
N VAL A 22 -10.53 1.36 -1.68
CA VAL A 22 -9.63 1.14 -0.53
C VAL A 22 -9.62 2.39 0.36
N MET A 23 -10.10 2.25 1.60
CA MET A 23 -10.14 3.36 2.56
C MET A 23 -8.78 3.59 3.22
N VAL A 24 -8.19 4.78 3.04
CA VAL A 24 -6.90 5.18 3.64
C VAL A 24 -7.12 6.24 4.71
N GLY A 25 -6.64 5.98 5.92
CA GLY A 25 -6.82 6.90 7.05
C GLY A 25 -8.19 6.75 7.72
N GLY A 26 -8.63 7.73 8.50
CA GLY A 26 -9.99 7.72 9.09
C GLY A 26 -10.27 6.57 10.08
N GLY A 27 -9.23 5.92 10.60
CA GLY A 27 -9.35 4.73 11.46
C GLY A 27 -9.34 3.39 10.72
N ALA A 28 -9.31 3.38 9.37
CA ALA A 28 -9.10 2.16 8.60
C ALA A 28 -7.71 1.54 8.89
N PRO A 29 -7.51 0.23 8.68
CA PRO A 29 -6.21 -0.43 8.82
C PRO A 29 -5.09 0.26 8.00
N VAL A 30 -3.83 -0.03 8.34
CA VAL A 30 -2.70 0.43 7.52
C VAL A 30 -2.70 -0.38 6.23
N VAL A 31 -2.89 0.31 5.11
CA VAL A 31 -2.93 -0.28 3.77
C VAL A 31 -1.50 -0.55 3.29
N VAL A 32 -1.29 -1.73 2.69
CA VAL A 32 -0.03 -2.10 2.04
C VAL A 32 -0.06 -1.64 0.59
N GLN A 33 0.85 -0.73 0.24
CA GLN A 33 1.07 -0.27 -1.11
C GLN A 33 2.39 -0.79 -1.67
N SER A 34 2.44 -1.03 -2.98
CA SER A 34 3.67 -1.33 -3.71
C SER A 34 3.81 -0.47 -4.97
N MET A 35 4.91 -0.66 -5.70
CA MET A 35 5.19 0.07 -6.92
C MET A 35 5.83 -0.85 -7.96
N THR A 36 5.46 -0.68 -9.23
CA THR A 36 6.12 -1.35 -10.35
C THR A 36 7.53 -0.79 -10.58
N ASN A 37 8.40 -1.60 -11.18
CA ASN A 37 9.73 -1.16 -11.62
C ASN A 37 10.03 -1.54 -13.07
N THR A 38 9.01 -1.93 -13.83
CA THR A 38 9.04 -2.12 -15.28
C THR A 38 9.08 -0.77 -16.00
N ASP A 39 9.44 -0.76 -17.28
CA ASP A 39 9.17 0.40 -18.12
C ASP A 39 7.65 0.54 -18.26
N THR A 40 7.09 1.67 -17.82
CA THR A 40 5.64 1.92 -17.88
C THR A 40 5.10 1.86 -19.32
N ALA A 41 5.93 2.14 -20.33
CA ALA A 41 5.53 2.01 -21.73
C ALA A 41 5.38 0.53 -22.17
N ASP A 42 6.02 -0.41 -21.46
CA ASP A 42 5.81 -1.84 -21.63
C ASP A 42 4.55 -2.27 -20.84
N VAL A 43 3.42 -2.27 -21.53
CA VAL A 43 2.11 -2.57 -20.97
C VAL A 43 2.07 -4.00 -20.42
N ASP A 44 2.57 -4.98 -21.17
CA ASP A 44 2.47 -6.39 -20.82
C ASP A 44 3.28 -6.71 -19.56
N GLN A 45 4.52 -6.19 -19.49
CA GLN A 45 5.38 -6.37 -18.33
C GLN A 45 4.80 -5.67 -17.09
N THR A 46 4.29 -4.45 -17.26
CA THR A 46 3.70 -3.66 -16.16
C THR A 46 2.44 -4.32 -15.61
N VAL A 47 1.54 -4.79 -16.47
CA VAL A 47 0.32 -5.52 -16.05
C VAL A 47 0.67 -6.82 -15.34
N ALA A 48 1.64 -7.59 -15.86
CA ALA A 48 2.09 -8.82 -15.22
C ALA A 48 2.62 -8.57 -13.80
N GLN A 49 3.39 -7.49 -13.61
CA GLN A 49 3.92 -7.12 -12.30
C GLN A 49 2.82 -6.63 -11.35
N ILE A 50 1.89 -5.78 -11.81
CA ILE A 50 0.75 -5.34 -10.99
C ILE A 50 -0.03 -6.55 -10.46
N ALA A 51 -0.33 -7.51 -11.34
CA ALA A 51 -1.05 -8.72 -10.95
C ALA A 51 -0.24 -9.57 -9.94
N ALA A 52 1.09 -9.61 -10.07
CA ALA A 52 1.95 -10.30 -9.09
C ALA A 52 1.93 -9.59 -7.73
N LEU A 53 2.09 -8.27 -7.69
CA LEU A 53 2.05 -7.47 -6.47
C LEU A 53 0.71 -7.63 -5.74
N HIS A 54 -0.40 -7.56 -6.48
CA HIS A 54 -1.73 -7.77 -5.92
C HIS A 54 -1.89 -9.18 -5.31
N ARG A 55 -1.47 -10.23 -6.04
CA ARG A 55 -1.51 -11.61 -5.52
C ARG A 55 -0.67 -11.80 -4.25
N THR A 56 0.40 -11.02 -4.07
CA THR A 56 1.22 -11.03 -2.85
C THR A 56 0.66 -10.19 -1.70
N GLY A 57 -0.51 -9.57 -1.88
CA GLY A 57 -1.19 -8.80 -0.84
C GLY A 57 -1.02 -7.29 -0.95
N SER A 58 -0.52 -6.77 -2.08
CA SER A 58 -0.56 -5.33 -2.34
C SER A 58 -2.01 -4.89 -2.56
N GLU A 59 -2.47 -3.96 -1.74
CA GLU A 59 -3.84 -3.41 -1.80
C GLU A 59 -3.93 -2.23 -2.78
N ILE A 60 -2.82 -1.50 -2.96
CA ILE A 60 -2.68 -0.40 -3.92
C ILE A 60 -1.34 -0.57 -4.66
N VAL A 61 -1.34 -0.44 -5.99
CA VAL A 61 -0.11 -0.47 -6.79
C VAL A 61 0.08 0.88 -7.47
N ARG A 62 1.25 1.50 -7.26
CA ARG A 62 1.69 2.68 -8.00
C ARG A 62 2.44 2.25 -9.26
N ILE A 63 2.15 2.89 -10.37
CA ILE A 63 2.92 2.76 -11.61
C ILE A 63 3.92 3.91 -11.68
#